data_AF-A0A4R2P8F3-F1
#
_entry.id   AF-A0A4R2P8F3-F1
#
_cell.length_a   1.000
_cell.length_b   1.000
_cell.length_c   1.000
_cell.angle_alpha   90.00
_cell.angle_beta   90.00
_cell.angle_gamma   90.00
#
_symmetry.space_group_name_H-M   'P 1'
#
loop_
_entity.id
_entity.type
_entity.pdbx_description
1 polymer ?
#
loop_
_entity_poly.entity_id
_entity_poly.type
_entity_poly.pdbx_seq_one_letter_code
_entity_poly.pdbx_strand_id
1 'polypeptide(L)'
;MEDDDYDQLWYDLLDLLQDLWNEFKLNAEGPWSNLTLILDNEGNFNIDYNYDDLSEVDPHEQQIIWEYNVLGFKPDLMKTSNC
;
A
#
# COMPACT_ATOMS: atom_id res chain seq x y z
N MET A 1 -23.49 -6.61 0.79
CA MET A 1 -22.44 -5.95 1.57
C MET A 1 -23.03 -4.64 1.99
N GLU A 2 -23.42 -4.58 3.25
CA GLU A 2 -23.63 -3.28 3.91
C GLU A 2 -22.24 -2.66 4.10
N ASP A 3 -22.14 -1.33 4.20
CA ASP A 3 -20.86 -0.63 4.35
C ASP A 3 -20.03 -1.21 5.53
N ASP A 4 -20.73 -1.64 6.59
CA ASP A 4 -20.14 -2.30 7.76
C ASP A 4 -19.40 -3.62 7.45
N ASP A 5 -19.84 -4.40 6.45
CA ASP A 5 -19.18 -5.67 6.07
C ASP A 5 -17.82 -5.39 5.40
N TYR A 6 -17.77 -4.36 4.56
CA TYR A 6 -16.54 -3.96 3.88
C TYR A 6 -15.52 -3.43 4.87
N ASP A 7 -15.95 -2.55 5.77
CA ASP A 7 -15.09 -1.96 6.79
C ASP A 7 -14.47 -3.03 7.69
N GLN A 8 -15.25 -4.02 8.12
CA GLN A 8 -14.72 -5.13 8.92
C GLN A 8 -13.64 -5.92 8.17
N LEU A 9 -13.88 -6.29 6.91
CA LEU A 9 -12.90 -7.01 6.09
C LEU A 9 -11.63 -6.16 5.85
N TRP A 10 -11.80 -4.85 5.71
CA TRP A 10 -10.68 -3.93 5.57
C TRP A 10 -9.83 -3.86 6.84
N TYR A 11 -10.45 -3.76 8.02
CA TYR A 11 -9.72 -3.80 9.29
C TYR A 11 -9.00 -5.14 9.51
N ASP A 12 -9.67 -6.26 9.21
CA ASP A 12 -9.05 -7.59 9.32
C ASP A 12 -7.80 -7.70 8.42
N LEU A 13 -7.85 -7.15 7.20
CA LEU A 13 -6.69 -7.10 6.32
C LEU A 13 -5.56 -6.24 6.90
N LEU A 14 -5.87 -5.06 7.44
CA LEU A 14 -4.87 -4.17 8.03
C LEU A 14 -4.19 -4.81 9.25
N ASP A 15 -4.95 -5.49 10.10
CA ASP A 15 -4.41 -6.21 11.25
C ASP A 15 -3.45 -7.32 10.80
N LEU A 16 -3.82 -8.10 9.77
CA LEU A 16 -2.95 -9.13 9.19
C LEU A 16 -1.65 -8.56 8.60
N LEU A 17 -1.72 -7.42 7.92
CA LEU A 17 -0.53 -6.75 7.36
C LEU A 17 0.38 -6.19 8.47
N GLN A 18 -0.19 -5.71 9.58
CA GLN A 18 0.57 -5.23 10.72
C GLN A 18 1.27 -6.38 11.47
N ASP A 19 0.59 -7.52 11.64
CA ASP A 19 1.21 -8.72 12.21
C ASP A 19 2.38 -9.20 11.35
N LEU A 20 2.20 -9.24 10.03
CA LEU A 20 3.28 -9.55 9.08
C LEU A 20 4.47 -8.59 9.22
N TRP A 21 4.20 -7.28 9.32
CA TRP A 21 5.24 -6.27 9.51
C TRP A 21 6.03 -6.47 10.81
N ASN A 22 5.33 -6.82 11.90
CA ASN A 22 5.96 -7.12 13.20
C ASN A 22 6.86 -8.36 13.13
N GLU A 23 6.47 -9.40 12.41
CA GLU A 23 7.30 -10.59 12.21
C GLU A 23 8.61 -10.26 11.46
N PHE A 24 8.57 -9.41 10.43
CA PHE A 24 9.78 -8.96 9.73
C PHE A 24 10.72 -8.18 10.65
N LYS A 25 10.16 -7.33 11.52
CA LYS A 25 10.94 -6.56 12.50
C LYS A 25 11.68 -7.46 13.49
N LEU A 26 11.11 -8.60 13.87
CA LEU A 26 11.71 -9.53 14.83
C LEU A 26 12.80 -10.43 14.20
N ASN A 27 12.74 -10.69 12.89
CA ASN A 27 13.61 -11.64 12.19
C ASN A 27 14.85 -11.02 11.51
N ALA A 28 15.25 -9.81 11.90
CA ALA A 28 16.52 -9.13 11.57
C ALA A 28 16.72 -8.61 10.12
N GLU A 29 15.81 -8.88 9.18
CA GLU A 29 15.85 -8.26 7.84
C GLU A 29 15.32 -6.80 7.82
N GLY A 30 14.76 -6.35 8.95
CA GLY A 30 14.18 -5.02 9.09
C GLY A 30 12.78 -4.94 8.49
N PRO A 31 11.90 -4.11 9.05
CA PRO A 31 10.58 -3.91 8.47
C PRO A 31 10.67 -3.23 7.11
N TRP A 32 9.77 -3.60 6.21
CA TRP A 32 9.53 -2.83 4.98
C TRP A 32 8.85 -1.49 5.32
N SER A 33 9.06 -0.50 4.45
CA SER A 33 8.46 0.84 4.56
C SER A 33 7.10 0.90 3.87
N ASN A 34 6.98 0.22 2.73
CA ASN A 34 5.77 0.16 1.93
C ASN A 34 5.53 -1.27 1.43
N LEU A 35 4.26 -1.62 1.21
CA LEU A 35 3.85 -2.91 0.69
C LEU A 35 2.88 -2.71 -0.47
N THR A 36 3.09 -3.43 -1.57
CA THR A 36 2.12 -3.50 -2.68
C THR A 36 1.55 -4.91 -2.76
N LEU A 37 0.23 -5.04 -2.60
CA LEU A 37 -0.51 -6.28 -2.80
C LEU A 37 -1.23 -6.22 -4.15
N ILE A 38 -0.93 -7.16 -5.05
CA ILE A 38 -1.65 -7.36 -6.31
C ILE A 38 -2.44 -8.64 -6.17
N LEU A 39 -3.77 -8.56 -6.29
CA LEU A 39 -4.69 -9.69 -6.22
C LEU A 39 -5.50 -9.75 -7.51
N ASP A 40 -5.52 -10.90 -8.17
CA ASP A 40 -6.34 -11.13 -9.35
C ASP A 40 -7.71 -11.74 -9.00
N ASN A 41 -8.57 -11.85 -10.00
CA ASN A 41 -9.91 -12.41 -9.86
C ASN A 41 -9.95 -13.94 -9.68
N GLU A 42 -8.84 -14.63 -9.93
CA GLU A 42 -8.68 -16.07 -9.67
C GLU A 42 -8.21 -16.33 -8.23
N GLY A 43 -7.87 -15.27 -7.50
CA GLY A 43 -7.34 -15.33 -6.13
C GLY A 43 -5.83 -15.52 -6.07
N ASN A 44 -5.12 -15.44 -7.20
CA ASN A 44 -3.66 -15.39 -7.16
C ASN A 44 -3.23 -14.01 -6.66
N PHE A 45 -2.23 -13.98 -5.79
CA PHE A 45 -1.71 -12.74 -5.28
C PHE A 45 -0.18 -12.70 -5.31
N ASN A 46 0.35 -11.49 -5.38
CA ASN A 46 1.75 -11.19 -5.19
C ASN A 46 1.91 -10.04 -4.19
N ILE A 47 2.96 -10.11 -3.38
CA ILE A 47 3.33 -9.05 -2.44
C ILE A 47 4.72 -8.57 -2.81
N ASP A 48 4.84 -7.27 -3.04
CA ASP A 48 6.13 -6.60 -3.22
C ASP A 48 6.44 -5.73 -2.00
N TYR A 49 7.63 -5.93 -1.42
CA TYR A 49 8.09 -5.21 -0.24
C TYR A 49 9.09 -4.15 -0.65
N ASN A 50 8.80 -2.88 -0.34
CA ASN A 50 9.70 -1.77 -0.60
C ASN A 50 10.29 -1.22 0.73
N TYR A 51 11.59 -0.98 0.74
CA TYR A 51 12.39 -0.50 1.87
C TYR A 51 12.84 0.96 1.71
N ASP A 52 12.46 1.63 0.62
CA ASP A 52 12.70 3.05 0.41
C ASP A 52 12.04 3.86 1.53
N ASP A 53 12.78 4.83 2.08
CA ASP A 53 12.25 5.73 3.10
C ASP A 53 11.43 6.83 2.44
N LEU A 54 10.10 6.72 2.58
CA LEU A 54 9.13 7.71 2.09
C LEU A 54 8.49 8.49 3.26
N SER A 55 9.05 8.41 4.47
CA SER A 55 8.44 9.02 5.67
C SER A 55 8.28 10.55 5.58
N GLU A 56 9.08 11.21 4.74
CA GLU A 56 9.01 12.66 4.49
C GLU A 56 8.13 13.04 3.29
N VAL A 57 7.64 12.07 2.51
CA VAL A 57 6.80 12.30 1.33
C VAL A 57 5.35 12.41 1.76
N ASP A 58 4.64 13.40 1.25
CA ASP A 58 3.22 13.58 1.51
C ASP A 58 2.40 12.37 1.01
N PRO A 59 1.38 11.88 1.74
CA PRO A 59 0.60 10.70 1.33
C PRO A 59 0.01 10.78 -0.08
N HIS A 60 -0.39 11.97 -0.53
CA HIS A 60 -0.90 12.17 -1.89
C HIS A 60 0.23 12.04 -2.93
N GLU A 61 1.41 12.58 -2.64
CA GLU A 61 2.59 12.38 -3.49
C GLU A 61 3.04 10.92 -3.53
N GLN A 62 3.00 10.21 -2.40
CA GLN A 62 3.26 8.77 -2.32
C GLN A 62 2.31 7.98 -3.22
N GLN A 63 1.02 8.29 -3.19
CA GLN A 63 0.04 7.66 -4.06
C GLN A 63 0.37 7.89 -5.54
N ILE A 64 0.71 9.12 -5.94
CA ILE A 64 1.09 9.43 -7.33
C ILE A 64 2.33 8.64 -7.76
N ILE A 65 3.36 8.57 -6.89
CA ILE A 65 4.58 7.80 -7.15
C ILE A 65 4.24 6.32 -7.33
N TRP A 66 3.38 5.77 -6.48
CA TRP A 66 2.94 4.39 -6.57
C TRP A 66 2.15 4.11 -7.86
N GLU A 67 1.17 4.94 -8.19
CA GLU A 67 0.37 4.80 -9.43
C GLU A 67 1.26 4.86 -10.68
N TYR A 68 2.26 5.74 -10.69
CA TYR A 68 3.22 5.82 -11.78
C TYR A 68 4.09 4.58 -11.89
N ASN A 69 4.65 4.09 -10.78
CA ASN A 69 5.58 2.97 -10.80
C ASN A 69 4.89 1.61 -11.02
N VAL A 70 3.71 1.41 -10.44
CA VAL A 70 3.02 0.12 -10.42
C VAL A 70 1.99 -0.01 -11.53
N LEU A 71 1.20 1.05 -11.79
CA LEU A 71 0.14 1.03 -12.80
C LEU A 71 0.58 1.63 -14.14
N GLY A 72 1.74 2.29 -14.19
CA GLY A 72 2.22 3.00 -15.37
C GLY A 72 1.41 4.26 -15.69
N PHE A 73 0.63 4.76 -14.72
CA PHE A 73 -0.17 5.96 -14.89
C PHE A 73 0.73 7.19 -14.84
N LYS A 74 0.70 7.98 -15.91
CA LYS A 74 1.40 9.27 -15.90
C LYS A 74 0.54 10.24 -15.10
N PRO A 75 1.12 11.00 -14.15
CA PRO A 75 0.39 12.08 -13.50
C PRO A 75 -0.07 13.00 -14.62
N ASP A 76 -1.38 13.08 -14.86
CA ASP A 76 -1.92 14.17 -15.63
C ASP A 76 -1.54 15.42 -14.85
N LEU A 77 -0.74 16.31 -15.46
CA LEU A 77 -0.28 17.56 -14.86
C LEU A 77 -1.44 18.57 -14.59
N MET A 78 -2.66 18.08 -14.39
CA MET A 78 -3.89 18.80 -14.07
C MET A 78 -4.52 18.07 -12.87
N LYS A 79 -4.38 18.50 -11.60
CA LYS A 79 -4.36 19.85 -11.08
C LYS A 79 -3.54 19.92 -9.79
N THR A 80 -2.38 20.56 -9.83
CA THR A 80 -1.94 21.37 -8.69
C THR A 80 -2.80 22.65 -8.69
N SER A 81 -4.02 22.57 -8.16
CA SER A 81 -4.83 23.74 -7.84
C SER A 81 -5.90 23.35 -6.81
N ASN A 82 -5.60 23.68 -5.56
CA ASN A 82 -6.47 23.81 -4.39
C ASN A 82 -7.16 22.54 -3.85
N CYS A 83 -6.64 22.05 -2.72
CA CYS A 83 -7.22 22.30 -1.40
C CYS A 83 -6.11 22.45 -0.36
#